data_AF-A0AAU1U0A8-F1
#
_entry.id   AF-A0AAU1U0A8-F1
#
_cell.length_a   1.000
_cell.length_b   1.000
_cell.length_c   1.000
_cell.angle_alpha   90.00
_cell.angle_beta   90.00
_cell.angle_gamma   90.00
#
_symmetry.space_group_name_H-M   'P 1'
#
loop_
_entity.id
_entity.type
_entity.pdbx_description
1 polymer ?
#
loop_
_entity_poly.entity_id
_entity_poly.type
_entity_poly.pdbx_seq_one_letter_code
_entity_poly.pdbx_strand_id
1 'polypeptide(L)' 'MHGRYIRRLSDAPLGGAAVVIELTVYRFKRLNSARPAVTFAKQIPSLTSPHARYTPLLRGVSRFSPLARA' A
#
# COMPACT_ATOMS: atom_id res chain seq x y z
N MET A 1 -15.65 -13.72 4.82
CA MET A 1 -14.31 -13.23 4.41
C MET A 1 -13.65 -14.35 3.61
N HIS A 2 -13.01 -14.07 2.47
CA HIS A 2 -12.58 -15.11 1.50
C HIS A 2 -11.07 -15.35 1.45
N GLY A 3 -10.33 -14.69 2.33
CA GLY A 3 -8.87 -14.76 2.39
C GLY A 3 -8.28 -13.46 2.91
N ARG A 4 -7.12 -13.59 3.54
CA ARG A 4 -6.28 -12.48 3.99
C ARG A 4 -4.88 -12.67 3.47
N TYR A 5 -4.19 -11.58 3.19
CA TYR A 5 -2.75 -11.59 3.00
C TYR A 5 -2.13 -10.32 3.59
N ILE A 6 -0.84 -10.36 3.88
CA ILE A 6 -0.08 -9.23 4.42
C ILE A 6 0.73 -8.61 3.28
N ARG A 7 0.77 -7.27 3.24
CA ARG A 7 1.67 -6.51 2.39
C ARG A 7 2.60 -5.68 3.27
N ARG A 8 3.88 -5.64 2.91
CA ARG A 8 4.86 -4.75 3.53
C ARG A 8 5.09 -3.56 2.60
N LEU A 9 4.87 -2.36 3.11
CA LEU A 9 5.10 -1.11 2.39
C LEU A 9 6.22 -0.34 3.09
N SER A 10 7.29 0.00 2.37
CA SER A 10 8.28 0.93 2.90
C SER A 10 7.71 2.35 2.95
N ASP A 11 8.01 3.08 4.00
CA ASP A 11 7.54 4.45 4.24
C ASP A 11 8.71 5.44 4.42
N ALA A 12 8.40 6.72 4.53
CA ALA A 12 9.40 7.76 4.80
C ALA A 12 10.14 7.45 6.12
N PRO A 13 11.46 7.68 6.16
CA PRO A 13 12.23 7.44 7.37
C PRO A 13 11.76 8.38 8.49
N LEU A 14 11.71 7.85 9.71
CA LEU A 14 11.34 8.60 10.91
C LEU A 14 12.50 8.52 11.90
N GLY A 15 13.02 9.68 12.33
CA GLY A 15 14.16 9.74 13.23
C GLY A 15 15.43 9.08 12.68
N GLY A 16 15.61 9.07 11.35
CA GLY A 16 16.74 8.41 10.69
C GLY A 16 16.60 6.89 10.53
N ALA A 17 15.53 6.29 11.02
CA ALA A 17 15.26 4.86 10.88
C ALA A 17 14.34 4.58 9.69
N ALA A 18 14.58 3.47 8.98
CA ALA A 18 13.69 2.98 7.95
C ALA A 18 12.37 2.50 8.56
N VAL A 19 11.24 2.87 7.95
CA VAL A 19 9.90 2.52 8.42
C VAL A 19 9.23 1.56 7.44
N VAL A 20 8.55 0.54 7.97
CA VAL A 20 7.74 -0.41 7.21
C VAL A 20 6.34 -0.49 7.81
N ILE A 21 5.32 -0.35 6.96
CA ILE A 21 3.92 -0.55 7.31
C ILE A 21 3.49 -1.96 6.91
N GLU A 22 3.07 -2.78 7.88
CA GLU A 22 2.42 -4.07 7.62
C GLU A 22 0.91 -3.90 7.44
N LEU A 23 0.47 -3.92 6.19
CA LEU A 23 -0.94 -3.81 5.84
C LEU A 23 -1.58 -5.19 5.75
N THR A 24 -2.58 -5.42 6.59
CA THR A 24 -3.44 -6.61 6.47
C THR A 24 -4.56 -6.35 5.46
N VAL A 25 -4.60 -7.13 4.38
CA VAL A 25 -5.60 -7.03 3.33
C VAL A 25 -6.62 -8.15 3.46
N TYR A 26 -7.90 -7.79 3.57
CA TYR A 26 -9.03 -8.72 3.57
C TYR A 26 -9.68 -8.75 2.18
N ARG A 27 -9.85 -9.95 1.61
CA ARG A 27 -10.55 -10.15 0.34
C ARG A 27 -12.02 -10.50 0.58
N PHE A 28 -12.91 -9.71 0.00
CA PHE A 28 -14.35 -10.00 -0.03
C PHE A 28 -14.76 -10.32 -1.46
N LYS A 29 -15.51 -11.41 -1.65
CA LYS A 29 -16.20 -11.74 -2.91
C LYS A 29 -17.66 -11.36 -2.73
N ARG A 30 -18.25 -10.72 -3.75
CA ARG A 30 -19.70 -10.60 -3.88
C ARG A 30 -20.25 -11.98 -4.30
N LEU A 31 -21.31 -12.45 -3.64
CA LEU A 31 -21.92 -13.78 -3.86
C LEU A 31 -23.15 -13.76 -4.78
N ASN A 32 -23.55 -12.61 -5.31
CA ASN A 32 -24.73 -12.54 -6.18
C ASN A 32 -24.42 -13.18 -7.54
N SER A 33 -25.18 -14.23 -7.93
CA SER A 33 -24.87 -15.16 -9.03
C SER A 33 -24.87 -14.52 -10.42
N ALA A 34 -25.38 -13.29 -10.56
CA ALA A 34 -25.52 -12.60 -11.84
C ALA A 34 -24.23 -11.93 -12.36
N ARG A 35 -23.12 -11.91 -11.61
CA ARG A 35 -21.87 -11.22 -12.01
C ARG A 35 -20.61 -11.96 -11.55
N PRO A 36 -19.47 -11.80 -12.26
CA PRO A 36 -18.18 -12.32 -11.83
C PRO A 36 -17.87 -11.86 -10.39
N ALA A 37 -17.37 -12.78 -9.56
CA ALA A 37 -17.01 -12.49 -8.18
C ALA A 37 -15.86 -11.46 -8.12
N VAL A 38 -16.19 -10.18 -8.03
CA VAL A 38 -15.19 -9.11 -7.86
C VAL A 38 -14.59 -9.23 -6.46
N THR A 39 -13.28 -9.48 -6.38
CA THR A 39 -12.56 -9.43 -5.10
C THR A 39 -12.23 -8.00 -4.75
N PHE A 40 -12.88 -7.46 -3.72
CA PHE A 40 -12.55 -6.13 -3.22
C PHE A 40 -11.49 -6.23 -2.11
N ALA A 41 -10.46 -5.42 -2.24
CA ALA A 41 -9.50 -5.11 -1.18
C ALA A 41 -9.63 -3.61 -0.90
N LYS A 42 -10.06 -3.23 0.31
CA LYS A 42 -10.24 -1.82 0.67
C LYS A 42 -8.88 -1.13 0.65
N GLN A 43 -8.70 -0.18 -0.26
CA GLN A 43 -7.55 0.72 -0.28
C GLN A 43 -7.89 1.92 0.59
N ILE A 44 -6.98 2.28 1.48
CA ILE A 44 -7.06 3.55 2.21
C ILE A 44 -6.43 4.60 1.30
N PRO A 45 -7.20 5.59 0.80
CA PRO A 45 -6.65 6.69 0.02
C PRO A 45 -5.51 7.36 0.78
N SER A 46 -4.51 7.91 0.08
CA SER A 46 -3.28 8.49 0.65
C SER A 46 -2.29 7.52 1.33
N LEU A 47 -2.71 6.32 1.72
CA LEU A 47 -1.84 5.32 2.34
C LEU A 47 -1.46 4.20 1.37
N THR A 48 -2.39 3.79 0.49
CA THR A 48 -2.24 2.58 -0.31
C THR A 48 -2.65 2.82 -1.76
N SER A 49 -1.95 2.15 -2.68
CA SER A 49 -2.33 2.04 -4.08
C SER A 49 -2.16 0.58 -4.56
N PRO A 50 -2.82 0.18 -5.67
CA PRO A 50 -2.69 -1.18 -6.21
C PRO A 50 -1.21 -1.53 -6.42
N HIS A 51 -0.80 -2.73 -6.02
CA HIS A 51 0.54 -3.31 -6.21
C HIS A 51 1.75 -2.49 -5.71
N ALA A 52 1.54 -1.33 -5.08
CA ALA A 52 2.64 -0.52 -4.56
C ALA A 52 3.47 -1.25 -3.50
N ARG A 53 4.77 -1.00 -3.52
CA ARG A 53 5.74 -1.45 -2.51
C ARG A 53 6.14 -0.33 -1.54
N TYR A 54 5.75 0.90 -1.87
CA TYR A 54 6.06 2.11 -1.12
C TYR A 54 4.76 2.83 -0.76
N THR A 55 4.75 3.57 0.34
CA THR A 55 3.67 4.53 0.61
C THR A 55 3.73 5.69 -0.40
N PRO A 56 2.60 6.39 -0.64
CA PRO A 56 2.63 7.63 -1.42
C PRO A 56 3.56 8.69 -0.83
N LEU A 57 3.70 8.74 0.50
CA LEU A 57 4.61 9.65 1.20
C LEU A 57 6.07 9.40 0.77
N LEU A 58 6.56 8.17 0.87
CA LEU A 58 7.93 7.83 0.44
C LEU A 58 8.15 8.09 -1.06
N ARG A 59 7.15 7.81 -1.90
CA ARG A 59 7.23 8.16 -3.34
C ARG A 59 7.31 9.66 -3.58
N GLY A 60 6.65 10.47 -2.75
CA GLY A 60 6.73 11.92 -2.76
C GLY A 60 8.10 12.43 -2.29
N VAL A 61 8.67 11.80 -1.25
CA VAL A 61 10.01 12.12 -0.74
C VAL A 61 11.10 11.80 -1.77
N SER A 62 10.98 10.70 -2.53
CA SER A 62 11.91 10.39 -3.62
C SER A 62 11.89 11.41 -4.78
N ARG A 63 10.87 12.29 -4.85
CA ARG A 63 10.84 13.41 -5.79
C ARG A 63 11.48 14.67 -5.21
N PHE A 64 11.62 14.77 -3.89
CA PHE A 64 12.45 15.79 -3.28
C PHE A 64 13.89 15.28 -3.34
N SER A 65 14.64 15.67 -4.37
CA SER A 65 16.10 15.57 -4.40
C SER A 65 16.67 16.81 -3.71
N PRO A 66 17.18 16.73 -2.47
CA PRO A 66 17.99 17.80 -1.91
C PRO A 66 19.45 17.46 -2.20
N LEU A 67 20.03 18.05 -3.26
CA LEU A 67 21.44 17.93 -3.68
C LEU A 67 21.83 16.52 -4.19
N ALA A 68 22.24 16.29 -5.44
CA ALA A 68 23.36 16.93 -6.15
C ALA A 68 24.54 17.25 -5.22
N ARG A 69 25.25 16.21 -4.77
CA ARG A 69 26.56 16.33 -4.15
C ARG A 69 27.50 15.22 -4.62
N ALA A 70 28.32 15.55 -5.61
CA ALA A 70 29.79 15.43 -5.61
C ALA A 70 30.29 16.21 -6.83
#